data_AF-A0A1M5EWX8-F1
#
_entry.id   AF-A0A1M5EWX8-F1
#
_cell.length_a   1.000
_cell.length_b   1.000
_cell.length_c   1.000
_cell.angle_alpha   90.00
_cell.angle_beta   90.00
_cell.angle_gamma   90.00
#
_symmetry.space_group_name_H-M   'P 1'
#
loop_
_entity.id
_entity.type
_entity.pdbx_description
1 polymer ?
#
loop_
_entity_poly.entity_id
_entity_poly.type
_entity_poly.pdbx_seq_one_letter_code
_entity_poly.pdbx_strand_id
1 'polypeptide(L)'
;MKQKLTIKTLIKEAQIFCAEQSKFQHKELFGVTDGKAVGTLIEQKFQKHLNDKYEVTIGSSASGVDLPSDDILTDIKVTSIKQPQSSCPFKDAKQKVFGLGYNLLVFVYDKADDPKTKTATLNFVSCSFVAKERTADLQQLTV
;
A
#
# COMPACT_ATOMS: atom_id res chain seq x y z
N MET A 1 -19.64 12.94 -13.37
CA MET A 1 -19.62 11.52 -12.95
C MET A 1 -18.17 11.09 -12.84
N LYS A 2 -17.77 10.43 -11.74
CA LYS A 2 -16.42 9.88 -11.61
C LYS A 2 -16.32 8.59 -12.42
N GLN A 3 -15.15 8.27 -12.94
CA GLN A 3 -14.93 7.01 -13.65
C GLN A 3 -14.75 5.86 -12.64
N LYS A 4 -15.25 4.67 -12.97
CA LYS A 4 -15.04 3.47 -12.15
C LYS A 4 -13.54 3.12 -12.10
N LEU A 5 -13.03 2.82 -10.91
CA LEU A 5 -11.64 2.36 -10.74
C LEU A 5 -11.46 0.98 -11.39
N THR A 6 -10.33 0.78 -12.07
CA THR A 6 -9.91 -0.54 -12.60
C THR A 6 -8.55 -0.93 -12.03
N ILE A 7 -8.18 -2.21 -12.04
CA ILE A 7 -6.85 -2.66 -11.56
C ILE A 7 -5.72 -1.94 -12.30
N LYS A 8 -5.84 -1.77 -13.63
CA LYS A 8 -4.82 -1.06 -14.43
C LYS A 8 -4.67 0.40 -13.97
N THR A 9 -5.79 1.07 -13.72
CA THR A 9 -5.79 2.46 -13.22
C THR A 9 -5.26 2.52 -11.79
N LEU A 10 -5.63 1.58 -10.92
CA LEU A 10 -5.13 1.49 -9.54
C LEU A 10 -3.60 1.39 -9.49
N ILE A 11 -3.01 0.51 -10.30
CA ILE A 11 -1.54 0.37 -10.39
C ILE A 11 -0.89 1.68 -10.87
N LYS A 12 -1.48 2.31 -11.88
CA LYS A 12 -0.97 3.58 -12.42
C LYS A 12 -1.05 4.71 -11.38
N GLU A 13 -2.18 4.86 -10.70
CA GLU A 13 -2.35 5.85 -9.65
C GLU A 13 -1.44 5.59 -8.45
N ALA A 14 -1.18 4.33 -8.11
CA ALA A 14 -0.22 3.97 -7.06
C ALA A 14 1.20 4.43 -7.40
N GLN A 15 1.64 4.25 -8.65
CA GLN A 15 2.94 4.73 -9.12
C GLN A 15 3.04 6.25 -9.11
N ILE A 16 1.99 6.93 -9.59
CA ILE A 16 1.91 8.40 -9.57
C ILE A 16 1.97 8.90 -8.12
N PHE A 17 1.16 8.33 -7.25
CA PHE A 17 1.10 8.68 -5.84
C PHE A 17 2.46 8.49 -5.14
N CYS A 18 3.19 7.39 -5.42
CA CYS A 18 4.55 7.20 -4.92
C CYS A 18 5.49 8.33 -5.34
N ALA A 19 5.46 8.71 -6.62
CA ALA A 19 6.32 9.77 -7.15
C ALA A 19 5.99 11.15 -6.57
N GLU A 20 4.70 11.42 -6.32
CA GLU A 20 4.24 12.66 -5.69
C GLU A 20 4.60 12.71 -4.20
N GLN A 21 4.27 11.66 -3.44
CA GLN A 21 4.54 11.60 -2.00
C GLN A 21 6.04 11.58 -1.70
N SER A 22 6.88 11.00 -2.58
CA SER A 22 8.34 11.03 -2.41
C SER A 22 8.94 12.43 -2.47
N LYS A 23 8.23 13.41 -3.04
CA LYS A 23 8.66 14.82 -3.08
C LYS A 23 8.03 15.64 -1.95
N PHE A 24 7.04 15.08 -1.24
CA PHE A 24 6.30 15.80 -0.22
C PHE A 24 7.05 15.79 1.11
N GLN A 25 7.09 16.96 1.76
CA GLN A 25 7.67 17.10 3.09
C GLN A 25 6.57 17.00 4.14
N HIS A 26 6.55 15.89 4.86
CA HIS A 26 5.57 15.58 5.89
C HIS A 26 6.03 16.12 7.25
N LYS A 27 5.52 17.29 7.64
CA LYS A 27 5.74 17.85 9.01
C LYS A 27 5.20 16.91 10.10
N GLU A 28 4.04 16.32 9.85
CA GLU A 28 3.33 15.41 10.76
C GLU A 28 4.08 14.10 11.06
N LEU A 29 5.06 13.74 10.22
CA LEU A 29 5.84 12.50 10.36
C LEU A 29 7.24 12.71 10.93
N PHE A 30 7.68 13.96 11.16
CA PHE A 30 9.00 14.22 11.70
C PHE A 30 9.16 13.59 13.10
N GLY A 31 10.20 12.77 13.30
CA GLY A 31 10.44 12.07 14.56
C GLY A 31 9.50 10.88 14.84
N VAL A 32 8.53 10.60 13.95
CA VAL A 32 7.68 9.40 14.06
C VAL A 32 8.50 8.17 13.68
N THR A 33 8.62 7.23 14.61
CA THR A 33 9.29 5.94 14.43
C THR A 33 8.30 4.77 14.35
N ASP A 34 7.04 4.99 14.73
CA ASP A 34 5.99 3.99 14.65
C ASP A 34 5.58 3.76 13.19
N GLY A 35 6.07 2.66 12.62
CA GLY A 35 5.81 2.33 11.21
C GLY A 35 4.33 2.09 10.89
N LYS A 36 3.50 1.77 11.90
CA LYS A 36 2.05 1.62 11.74
C LYS A 36 1.39 2.97 11.57
N ALA A 37 1.74 3.98 12.36
CA ALA A 37 1.26 5.35 12.22
C ALA A 37 1.60 5.93 10.84
N VAL A 38 2.83 5.72 10.37
CA VAL A 38 3.23 6.11 9.00
C VAL A 38 2.40 5.36 7.97
N GLY A 39 2.24 4.05 8.13
CA GLY A 39 1.48 3.22 7.20
C GLY A 39 0.02 3.64 7.08
N THR A 40 -0.67 3.80 8.21
CA THR A 40 -2.07 4.25 8.27
C THR A 40 -2.25 5.62 7.63
N LEU A 41 -1.32 6.56 7.83
CA LEU A 41 -1.41 7.88 7.20
C LEU A 41 -1.36 7.78 5.67
N ILE A 42 -0.43 6.98 5.14
CA ILE A 42 -0.25 6.84 3.69
C ILE A 42 -1.41 6.07 3.06
N GLU A 43 -1.90 5.04 3.72
CA GLU A 43 -3.12 4.31 3.34
C GLU A 43 -4.31 5.27 3.22
N GLN A 44 -4.57 6.07 4.25
CA GLN A 44 -5.66 7.07 4.24
C GLN A 44 -5.48 8.11 3.13
N LYS A 45 -4.26 8.62 2.91
CA LYS A 45 -3.98 9.58 1.83
C LYS A 45 -4.22 8.95 0.45
N PHE A 46 -3.84 7.68 0.25
CA PHE A 46 -4.04 7.01 -1.02
C PHE A 46 -5.51 6.66 -1.26
N GLN A 47 -6.22 6.16 -0.25
CA GLN A 47 -7.68 5.94 -0.32
C GLN A 47 -8.41 7.24 -0.68
N LYS A 48 -8.05 8.36 -0.05
CA LYS A 48 -8.59 9.67 -0.38
C LYS A 48 -8.28 10.09 -1.82
N HIS A 49 -7.03 9.92 -2.27
CA HIS A 49 -6.61 10.21 -3.65
C HIS A 49 -7.44 9.44 -4.69
N LEU A 50 -7.73 8.16 -4.42
CA LEU A 50 -8.61 7.36 -5.28
C LEU A 50 -10.06 7.85 -5.21
N ASN A 51 -10.58 8.07 -4.00
CA ASN A 51 -11.96 8.51 -3.79
C ASN A 51 -12.25 9.89 -4.40
N ASP A 52 -11.27 10.79 -4.45
CA ASP A 52 -11.42 12.12 -5.05
C ASP A 52 -11.55 12.04 -6.59
N LYS A 53 -10.87 11.08 -7.24
CA LYS A 53 -10.80 10.96 -8.71
C LYS A 53 -11.75 9.93 -9.31
N TYR A 54 -12.01 8.84 -8.60
CA TYR A 54 -12.72 7.66 -9.10
C TYR A 54 -13.93 7.32 -8.25
N GLU A 55 -14.84 6.57 -8.85
CA GLU A 55 -15.87 5.85 -8.11
C GLU A 55 -15.23 4.57 -7.56
N VAL A 56 -15.05 4.53 -6.24
CA VAL A 56 -14.38 3.45 -5.51
C VAL A 56 -15.07 3.24 -4.17
N THR A 57 -15.21 1.98 -3.75
CA THR A 57 -15.64 1.65 -2.40
C THR A 57 -14.40 1.53 -1.52
N ILE A 58 -14.34 2.34 -0.46
CA ILE A 58 -13.32 2.21 0.57
C ILE A 58 -13.85 1.28 1.66
N GLY A 59 -13.11 0.23 1.95
CA GLY A 59 -13.37 -0.71 3.02
C GLY A 59 -13.10 -0.11 4.40
N SER A 60 -13.66 -0.75 5.41
CA SER A 60 -13.38 -0.42 6.82
C SER A 60 -12.42 -1.45 7.41
N SER A 61 -11.79 -1.13 8.54
CA SER A 61 -11.01 -2.12 9.29
C SER A 61 -11.85 -3.36 9.70
N ALA A 62 -13.18 -3.25 9.70
CA ALA A 62 -14.10 -4.36 10.00
C ALA A 62 -14.37 -5.27 8.80
N SER A 63 -14.18 -4.80 7.56
CA SER A 63 -14.36 -5.61 6.33
C SER A 63 -13.12 -6.39 5.92
N GLY A 64 -11.97 -6.13 6.55
CA GLY A 64 -10.73 -6.90 6.37
C GLY A 64 -9.95 -6.65 5.08
N VAL A 65 -10.46 -5.83 4.15
CA VAL A 65 -9.82 -5.45 2.87
C VAL A 65 -10.08 -3.96 2.60
N ASP A 66 -9.05 -3.22 2.18
CA ASP A 66 -9.12 -1.77 1.95
C ASP A 66 -9.98 -1.34 0.75
N LEU A 67 -9.96 -2.10 -0.34
CA LEU A 67 -10.73 -1.83 -1.56
C LEU A 67 -11.60 -3.06 -1.88
N PRO A 68 -12.77 -3.22 -1.23
CA PRO A 68 -13.56 -4.44 -1.27
C PRO A 68 -14.44 -4.61 -2.52
N SER A 69 -14.46 -3.64 -3.46
CA SER A 69 -15.24 -3.76 -4.70
C SER A 69 -14.84 -5.02 -5.46
N ASP A 70 -15.81 -5.81 -5.94
CA ASP A 70 -15.58 -7.14 -6.55
C ASP A 70 -14.56 -7.11 -7.72
N ASP A 71 -14.58 -6.03 -8.51
CA ASP A 71 -13.66 -5.82 -9.64
C ASP A 71 -12.21 -5.50 -9.23
N ILE A 72 -11.98 -5.10 -7.98
CA ILE A 72 -10.68 -4.64 -7.46
C ILE A 72 -10.17 -5.55 -6.37
N LEU A 73 -10.97 -5.83 -5.35
CA LEU A 73 -10.70 -6.68 -4.19
C LEU A 73 -9.22 -6.62 -3.77
N THR A 74 -8.76 -5.44 -3.37
CA THR A 74 -7.33 -5.17 -3.10
C THR A 74 -7.13 -4.64 -1.69
N ASP A 75 -6.19 -5.23 -0.97
CA ASP A 75 -5.71 -4.77 0.33
C ASP A 75 -4.41 -3.97 0.14
N ILE A 76 -4.28 -2.86 0.87
CA ILE A 76 -3.17 -1.94 0.79
C ILE A 76 -2.23 -2.22 1.97
N LYS A 77 -0.93 -2.32 1.68
CA LYS A 77 0.09 -2.51 2.70
C LYS A 77 1.20 -1.51 2.51
N VAL A 78 1.48 -0.75 3.56
CA VAL A 78 2.54 0.26 3.57
C VAL A 78 3.57 -0.14 4.62
N THR A 79 4.84 -0.29 4.22
CA THR A 79 5.91 -0.78 5.10
C THR A 79 7.22 -0.04 4.89
N SER A 80 8.02 0.07 5.95
CA SER A 80 9.37 0.64 5.91
C SER A 80 10.38 -0.41 5.44
N ILE A 81 11.35 0.00 4.61
CA ILE A 81 12.49 -0.86 4.23
C ILE A 81 13.44 -1.10 5.42
N LYS A 82 13.53 -0.16 6.37
CA LYS A 82 14.46 -0.23 7.51
C LYS A 82 13.96 -1.15 8.63
N GLN A 83 12.65 -1.18 8.84
CA GLN A 83 11.98 -2.02 9.84
C GLN A 83 10.64 -2.50 9.26
N PRO A 84 10.62 -3.69 8.61
CA PRO A 84 9.38 -4.29 8.17
C PRO A 84 8.42 -4.46 9.36
N GLN A 85 7.16 -4.07 9.21
CA GLN A 85 6.16 -4.20 10.29
C GLN A 85 6.05 -5.67 10.77
N SER A 86 6.21 -5.93 12.07
CA SER A 86 6.31 -7.31 12.62
C SER A 86 5.01 -8.11 12.56
N SER A 87 3.86 -7.45 12.46
CA SER A 87 2.54 -8.07 12.27
C SER A 87 2.23 -8.40 10.82
N CYS A 88 3.07 -7.98 9.87
CA CYS A 88 3.01 -8.48 8.52
C CYS A 88 3.67 -9.87 8.47
N PRO A 89 3.02 -10.91 7.92
CA PRO A 89 3.67 -12.20 7.66
C PRO A 89 4.80 -12.12 6.61
N PHE A 90 5.07 -10.91 6.12
CA PHE A 90 6.09 -10.56 5.14
C PHE A 90 7.39 -10.14 5.84
N LYS A 91 8.15 -11.11 6.35
CA LYS A 91 9.55 -10.83 6.75
C LYS A 91 10.45 -10.56 5.54
N ASP A 92 10.02 -11.01 4.36
CA ASP A 92 10.65 -10.75 3.07
C ASP A 92 9.59 -10.34 2.05
N ALA A 93 9.88 -9.33 1.21
CA ALA A 93 9.05 -8.99 0.04
C ALA A 93 8.93 -10.16 -0.98
N LYS A 94 9.69 -11.24 -0.77
CA LYS A 94 9.68 -12.50 -1.53
C LYS A 94 8.93 -13.63 -0.82
N GLN A 95 8.41 -13.43 0.39
CA GLN A 95 7.72 -14.48 1.13
C GLN A 95 6.35 -14.71 0.49
N LYS A 96 6.18 -15.93 -0.05
CA LYS A 96 5.01 -16.39 -0.80
C LYS A 96 3.74 -16.20 0.04
N VAL A 97 2.86 -15.34 -0.45
CA VAL A 97 1.52 -15.13 0.08
C VAL A 97 0.64 -16.24 -0.46
N PHE A 98 0.01 -17.02 0.41
CA PHE A 98 -0.90 -18.09 0.02
C PHE A 98 -2.30 -17.84 0.58
N GLY A 99 -3.35 -18.00 -0.24
CA GLY A 99 -4.74 -18.20 0.18
C GLY A 99 -5.50 -16.98 0.71
N LEU A 100 -5.09 -15.74 0.42
CA LEU A 100 -5.77 -14.55 0.94
C LEU A 100 -7.13 -14.27 0.27
N GLY A 101 -7.32 -14.70 -0.99
CA GLY A 101 -8.57 -14.46 -1.74
C GLY A 101 -8.71 -13.04 -2.28
N TYR A 102 -7.73 -12.16 -2.06
CA TYR A 102 -7.69 -10.77 -2.54
C TYR A 102 -6.31 -10.38 -3.09
N ASN A 103 -6.28 -9.29 -3.86
CA ASN A 103 -5.07 -8.68 -4.42
C ASN A 103 -4.33 -7.87 -3.33
N LEU A 104 -3.02 -7.72 -3.46
CA LEU A 104 -2.22 -6.88 -2.57
C LEU A 104 -1.55 -5.75 -3.33
N LEU A 105 -1.64 -4.53 -2.80
CA LEU A 105 -0.88 -3.38 -3.25
C LEU A 105 0.11 -2.96 -2.16
N VAL A 106 1.39 -3.20 -2.40
CA VAL A 106 2.45 -3.01 -1.42
C VAL A 106 3.26 -1.76 -1.75
N PHE A 107 3.32 -0.84 -0.79
CA PHE A 107 4.15 0.36 -0.80
C PHE A 107 5.32 0.16 0.17
N VAL A 108 6.54 0.25 -0.34
CA VAL A 108 7.76 0.20 0.47
C VAL A 108 8.42 1.55 0.45
N TYR A 109 8.60 2.15 1.64
CA TYR A 109 9.21 3.46 1.79
C TYR A 109 10.52 3.38 2.58
N ASP A 110 11.42 4.31 2.29
CA ASP A 110 12.50 4.71 3.19
C ASP A 110 12.21 6.09 3.75
N LYS A 111 12.16 6.20 5.07
CA LYS A 111 11.90 7.46 5.77
C LYS A 111 13.22 8.13 6.13
N ALA A 112 13.29 9.43 5.84
CA ALA A 112 14.37 10.31 6.27
C ALA A 112 13.78 11.56 6.94
N ASP A 113 14.32 11.92 8.09
CA ASP A 113 13.97 13.14 8.81
C ASP A 113 15.00 14.23 8.54
N ASP A 114 14.53 15.44 8.22
CA ASP A 114 15.35 16.64 8.10
C ASP A 114 15.19 17.49 9.37
N PRO A 115 16.22 17.58 10.22
CA PRO A 115 16.16 18.34 11.47
C PRO A 115 16.13 19.86 11.26
N LYS A 116 16.57 20.38 10.10
CA LYS A 116 16.57 21.81 9.80
C LYS A 116 15.16 22.31 9.50
N THR A 117 14.42 21.57 8.67
CA THR A 117 13.05 21.91 8.29
C THR A 117 12.01 21.31 9.24
N LYS A 118 12.42 20.39 10.13
CA LYS A 118 11.53 19.59 10.99
C LYS A 118 10.46 18.86 10.16
N THR A 119 10.89 18.21 9.08
CA THR A 119 10.01 17.43 8.20
C THR A 119 10.54 16.04 7.95
N ALA A 120 9.66 15.09 7.67
CA ALA A 120 10.03 13.79 7.14
C ALA A 120 9.77 13.71 5.63
N THR A 121 10.59 12.96 4.92
CA THR A 121 10.36 12.56 3.54
C THR A 121 10.26 11.04 3.48
N LEU A 122 9.28 10.54 2.72
CA LEU A 122 9.09 9.11 2.48
C LEU A 122 9.49 8.79 1.04
N ASN A 123 10.70 8.29 0.85
CA ASN A 123 11.14 7.85 -0.46
C ASN A 123 10.53 6.47 -0.77
N PHE A 124 9.55 6.41 -1.67
CA PHE A 124 8.94 5.14 -2.06
C PHE A 124 9.87 4.38 -3.02
N VAL A 125 10.61 3.43 -2.46
CA VAL A 125 11.61 2.62 -3.17
C VAL A 125 10.98 1.48 -3.97
N SER A 126 9.76 1.05 -3.62
CA SER A 126 9.01 0.04 -4.37
C SER A 126 7.50 0.24 -4.23
N CYS A 127 6.80 0.00 -5.33
CA CYS A 127 5.35 -0.10 -5.40
C CYS A 127 5.01 -1.33 -6.24
N SER A 128 4.41 -2.35 -5.61
CA SER A 128 4.17 -3.65 -6.23
C SER A 128 2.72 -4.06 -6.09
N PHE A 129 2.12 -4.53 -7.18
CA PHE A 129 0.81 -5.15 -7.19
C PHE A 129 0.94 -6.67 -7.34
N VAL A 130 0.32 -7.41 -6.42
CA VAL A 130 0.29 -8.87 -6.41
C VAL A 130 -1.15 -9.30 -6.62
N ALA A 131 -1.42 -9.91 -7.77
CA ALA A 131 -2.74 -10.41 -8.08
C ALA A 131 -3.11 -11.61 -7.20
N LYS A 132 -4.40 -11.78 -6.88
CA LYS A 132 -4.93 -12.85 -6.03
C LYS A 132 -4.63 -14.24 -6.59
N GLU A 133 -4.52 -14.38 -7.91
CA GLU A 133 -4.16 -15.65 -8.56
C GLU A 133 -2.71 -16.02 -8.25
N ARG A 134 -1.83 -15.02 -8.07
CA ARG A 134 -0.44 -15.21 -7.65
C ARG A 134 -0.30 -15.37 -6.14
N THR A 135 -1.34 -15.08 -5.38
CA THR A 135 -1.44 -15.45 -3.97
C THR A 135 -2.10 -16.82 -3.76
N ALA A 136 -2.44 -17.57 -4.81
CA ALA A 136 -3.25 -18.79 -4.69
C ALA A 136 -2.58 -20.10 -5.14
N ASP A 137 -1.47 -20.10 -5.88
CA ASP A 137 -1.01 -21.34 -6.53
C ASP A 137 0.26 -21.97 -5.92
N LEU A 138 0.06 -23.12 -5.28
CA LEU A 138 0.85 -24.30 -5.57
C LEU A 138 -0.09 -25.52 -5.48
N GLN A 139 -0.80 -25.81 -6.58
CA GLN A 139 -1.23 -27.19 -6.79
C GLN A 139 0.07 -28.01 -6.89
N GLN A 140 0.31 -28.81 -5.88
CA GLN A 140 1.34 -29.83 -5.87
C GLN A 140 1.00 -30.81 -6.99
N LEU A 141 1.58 -30.60 -8.18
CA LEU A 141 1.57 -31.62 -9.23
C LEU A 141 2.33 -32.82 -8.69
N THR A 142 1.56 -33.85 -8.36
CA THR A 142 2.04 -35.18 -8.03
C THR A 142 2.76 -35.74 -9.26
N VAL A 143 4.04 -36.11 -9.08
CA VAL A 143 4.68 -37.25 -9.75
C VAL A 143 5.84 -37.72 -8.88
#